data_AF-A0A920UPC9-F1
#
_entry.id   AF-A0A920UPC9-F1
#
_cell.length_a   1.000
_cell.length_b   1.000
_cell.length_c   1.000
_cell.angle_alpha   90.00
_cell.angle_beta   90.00
_cell.angle_gamma   90.00
#
_symmetry.space_group_name_H-M   'P 1'
#
loop_
_entity.id
_entity.type
_entity.pdbx_description
1 polymer ?
#
loop_
_entity_poly.entity_id
_entity_poly.type
_entity_poly.pdbx_seq_one_letter_code
_entity_poly.pdbx_strand_id
1 'polypeptide(L)'
;MASGNARVITENDTPDRIRKGDILVSKNLGPDWTPYLPLLSGIVLDEGDIFQHPAIIAREYSIPAIFQTKQATTRIKENQIISINSDDSKVILNDKIPI
;
A
#
# COMPACT_ATOMS: atom_id res chain seq x y z
N MET A 1 -6.24 4.01 10.30
CA MET A 1 -4.77 3.83 10.44
C MET A 1 -4.40 2.36 10.31
N ALA A 2 -3.22 2.05 9.77
CA ALA A 2 -2.69 0.68 9.67
C ALA A 2 -1.15 0.67 9.80
N SER A 3 -0.56 -0.47 10.14
CA SER A 3 0.89 -0.68 10.20
C SER A 3 1.24 -2.09 9.73
N GLY A 4 2.35 -2.23 9.01
CA GLY A 4 2.75 -3.49 8.41
C GLY A 4 4.05 -3.39 7.63
N ASN A 5 4.51 -4.52 7.09
CA ASN A 5 5.65 -4.50 6.18
C ASN A 5 5.21 -3.94 4.83
N ALA A 6 6.01 -3.04 4.28
CA ALA A 6 5.83 -2.54 2.92
C ALA A 6 6.14 -3.65 1.90
N ARG A 7 5.20 -3.85 0.99
CA ARG A 7 5.37 -4.63 -0.23
C ARG A 7 5.41 -3.67 -1.39
N VAL A 8 6.63 -3.37 -1.85
CA VAL A 8 6.84 -2.48 -2.99
C VAL A 8 6.71 -3.31 -4.26
N ILE A 9 5.68 -3.00 -5.03
CA ILE A 9 5.28 -3.69 -6.25
C ILE A 9 5.66 -2.85 -7.46
N THR A 10 6.27 -3.49 -8.45
CA THR A 10 6.60 -2.93 -9.77
C THR A 10 5.74 -3.55 -10.87
N GLU A 11 5.82 -3.05 -12.09
CA GLU A 11 5.00 -3.52 -13.23
C GLU A 11 5.22 -5.00 -13.59
N ASN A 12 6.38 -5.57 -13.21
CA ASN A 12 6.72 -6.97 -13.48
C ASN A 12 6.53 -7.91 -12.28
N ASP A 13 5.98 -7.40 -11.17
CA ASP A 13 5.81 -8.19 -9.95
C ASP A 13 4.57 -9.06 -9.96
N THR A 14 4.66 -10.20 -9.29
CA THR A 14 3.53 -11.10 -9.06
C THR A 14 2.97 -10.93 -7.64
N PRO A 15 1.67 -11.17 -7.45
CA PRO A 15 1.02 -11.02 -6.15
C PRO A 15 1.41 -12.08 -5.12
N ASP A 16 2.15 -13.14 -5.49
CA ASP A 16 2.63 -14.21 -4.59
C ASP A 16 3.50 -13.70 -3.42
N ARG A 17 4.04 -12.48 -3.56
CA ARG A 17 4.84 -11.82 -2.54
C ARG A 17 4.00 -11.24 -1.39
N ILE A 18 2.70 -11.03 -1.60
CA ILE A 18 1.80 -10.46 -0.59
C ILE A 18 1.57 -11.46 0.54
N ARG A 19 1.67 -10.98 1.77
CA ARG A 19 1.26 -11.71 2.97
C ARG A 19 0.17 -10.93 3.69
N LYS A 20 -0.60 -11.68 4.48
CA LYS A 20 -1.63 -11.10 5.33
C LYS A 20 -1.03 -10.03 6.26
N GLY A 21 -1.62 -8.84 6.25
CA GLY A 21 -1.21 -7.70 7.07
C GLY A 21 -0.15 -6.81 6.45
N ASP A 22 0.35 -7.12 5.25
CA ASP A 22 1.28 -6.23 4.55
C ASP A 22 0.58 -4.94 4.08
N ILE A 23 1.38 -3.89 3.88
CA ILE A 23 0.94 -2.65 3.24
C ILE A 23 1.48 -2.65 1.81
N LEU A 24 0.58 -2.63 0.84
CA LEU A 24 0.96 -2.58 -0.58
C LEU A 24 1.38 -1.16 -0.95
N VAL A 25 2.54 -1.05 -1.59
CA VAL A 25 3.09 0.21 -2.12
C VAL A 25 3.32 0.00 -3.61
N SER A 26 2.64 0.76 -4.45
CA SER A 26 2.79 0.64 -5.91
C SER A 26 2.63 2.00 -6.58
N LYS A 27 3.02 2.09 -7.85
CA LYS A 27 2.76 3.29 -8.66
C LYS A 27 1.25 3.42 -8.93
N ASN A 28 0.65 2.34 -9.40
CA ASN A 28 -0.78 2.20 -9.63
C ASN A 28 -1.18 0.72 -9.43
N LEU A 29 -2.47 0.41 -9.46
CA LEU A 29 -2.98 -0.93 -9.25
C LEU A 29 -3.97 -1.34 -10.35
N GLY A 30 -3.70 -2.48 -10.98
CA GLY A 30 -4.61 -3.11 -11.94
C GLY A 30 -5.62 -4.06 -11.28
N PRO A 31 -6.65 -4.50 -12.03
CA PRO A 31 -7.68 -5.41 -11.53
C PRO A 31 -7.14 -6.78 -11.07
N ASP A 32 -5.97 -7.20 -11.55
CA ASP A 32 -5.33 -8.48 -11.19
C ASP A 32 -4.99 -8.57 -9.70
N TRP A 33 -4.91 -7.43 -9.00
CA TRP A 33 -4.61 -7.36 -7.58
C TRP A 33 -5.84 -7.47 -6.68
N THR A 34 -7.04 -7.33 -7.24
CA THR A 34 -8.32 -7.35 -6.50
C THR A 34 -8.49 -8.57 -5.57
N PRO A 35 -8.14 -9.81 -5.99
CA PRO A 35 -8.24 -10.98 -5.10
C PRO A 35 -7.35 -10.92 -3.86
N TYR A 36 -6.29 -10.10 -3.90
CA TYR A 36 -5.28 -10.00 -2.84
C TYR A 36 -5.52 -8.84 -1.89
N LEU A 37 -6.32 -7.85 -2.29
CA LEU A 37 -6.65 -6.69 -1.46
C LEU A 37 -7.16 -7.09 -0.06
N PRO A 38 -8.03 -8.10 0.12
CA PRO A 38 -8.49 -8.52 1.44
C PRO A 38 -7.38 -9.01 2.40
N LEU A 39 -6.19 -9.34 1.88
CA LEU A 39 -5.04 -9.74 2.70
C LEU A 39 -4.30 -8.53 3.28
N LEU A 40 -4.41 -7.37 2.64
CA LEU A 40 -3.63 -6.19 2.98
C LEU A 40 -4.19 -5.48 4.21
N SER A 41 -3.30 -4.89 5.00
CA SER A 41 -3.69 -3.96 6.07
C SER A 41 -3.80 -2.52 5.55
N GLY A 42 -3.21 -2.22 4.39
CA GLY A 42 -3.18 -0.88 3.84
C GLY A 42 -2.70 -0.82 2.38
N ILE A 43 -3.00 0.29 1.71
CA ILE A 43 -2.61 0.55 0.32
C ILE A 43 -2.01 1.95 0.21
N VAL A 44 -0.90 2.08 -0.50
CA VAL A 44 -0.26 3.35 -0.83
C VAL A 44 0.04 3.38 -2.32
N LEU A 45 -0.54 4.33 -3.05
CA LEU A 45 -0.32 4.51 -4.47
C LEU A 45 0.27 5.89 -4.79
N ASP A 46 1.33 5.91 -5.61
CA ASP A 46 1.92 7.17 -6.08
C ASP A 46 1.04 7.91 -7.06
N GLU A 47 0.25 7.18 -7.82
CA GLU A 47 -0.71 7.68 -8.78
C GLU A 47 -2.13 7.28 -8.42
N GLY A 48 -3.05 7.81 -9.20
CA GLY A 48 -4.47 7.58 -9.09
C GLY A 48 -5.22 8.62 -8.27
N ASP A 49 -6.51 8.37 -8.12
CA ASP A 49 -7.45 9.30 -7.48
C ASP A 49 -8.54 8.52 -6.73
N ILE A 50 -9.23 9.19 -5.81
CA ILE A 50 -10.25 8.62 -4.94
C ILE A 50 -11.47 8.07 -5.69
N PHE A 51 -11.63 8.42 -6.97
CA PHE A 51 -12.72 7.95 -7.84
C PHE A 51 -12.36 6.73 -8.70
N GLN A 52 -11.11 6.26 -8.67
CA GLN A 52 -10.67 5.15 -9.51
C GLN A 52 -10.94 3.79 -8.88
N HIS A 53 -10.90 2.74 -9.70
CA HIS A 53 -11.15 1.36 -9.29
C HIS A 53 -10.40 0.95 -8.00
N PRO A 54 -9.09 1.23 -7.82
CA PRO A 54 -8.39 0.86 -6.58
C PRO A 54 -8.95 1.54 -5.32
N ALA A 55 -9.42 2.79 -5.44
CA ALA A 55 -10.01 3.52 -4.32
C ALA A 55 -11.40 3.02 -3.93
N ILE A 56 -12.20 2.63 -4.92
CA ILE A 56 -13.52 2.01 -4.69
C ILE A 56 -13.33 0.69 -3.95
N ILE A 57 -12.46 -0.18 -4.45
CA ILE A 57 -12.24 -1.50 -3.86
C ILE A 57 -11.62 -1.41 -2.46
N ALA A 58 -10.69 -0.48 -2.23
CA ALA A 58 -10.15 -0.24 -0.90
C ALA A 58 -11.25 0.11 0.13
N ARG A 59 -12.24 0.92 -0.29
CA ARG A 59 -13.39 1.28 0.56
C ARG A 59 -14.32 0.10 0.81
N GLU A 60 -14.59 -0.71 -0.21
CA GLU A 60 -15.41 -1.93 -0.08
C GLU A 60 -14.84 -2.89 0.96
N TYR A 61 -13.51 -3.05 0.98
CA TYR A 61 -12.82 -3.90 1.96
C TYR A 61 -12.47 -3.19 3.28
N SER A 62 -12.86 -1.92 3.45
CA SER A 62 -12.50 -1.11 4.64
C SER A 62 -10.99 -1.04 4.90
N ILE A 63 -10.20 -1.01 3.83
CA ILE A 63 -8.73 -0.93 3.88
C ILE A 63 -8.31 0.54 3.80
N PRO A 64 -7.51 1.03 4.77
CA PRO A 64 -6.91 2.37 4.68
C PRO A 64 -6.07 2.50 3.41
N ALA A 65 -6.38 3.50 2.59
CA ALA A 65 -5.67 3.76 1.34
C ALA A 65 -5.23 5.22 1.24
N ILE A 66 -4.00 5.44 0.79
CA ILE A 66 -3.45 6.75 0.47
C ILE A 66 -3.08 6.76 -1.01
N PHE A 67 -3.52 7.79 -1.71
CA PHE A 67 -3.25 7.98 -3.14
C PHE A 67 -2.40 9.23 -3.33
N GLN A 68 -1.80 9.37 -4.52
CA GLN A 68 -1.07 10.57 -4.92
C GLN A 68 0.17 10.87 -4.06
N THR A 69 0.82 9.85 -3.50
CA THR A 69 2.06 10.06 -2.73
C THR A 69 3.25 10.52 -3.56
N LYS A 70 3.19 10.38 -4.89
CA LYS A 70 4.20 10.75 -5.91
C LYS A 70 5.58 10.10 -5.79
N GLN A 71 6.00 9.66 -4.62
CA GLN A 71 7.35 9.21 -4.30
C GLN A 71 7.41 8.13 -3.21
N ALA A 72 6.30 7.49 -2.85
CA ALA A 72 6.28 6.39 -1.89
C ALA A 72 7.04 5.17 -2.42
N THR A 73 6.87 4.79 -3.68
CA THR A 73 7.59 3.65 -4.27
C THR A 73 9.11 3.86 -4.31
N THR A 74 9.58 5.11 -4.33
CA THR A 74 11.02 5.44 -4.36
C THR A 74 11.61 5.66 -2.98
N ARG A 75 10.80 6.04 -1.98
CA ARG A 75 11.25 6.30 -0.61
C ARG A 75 11.13 5.08 0.32
N ILE A 76 10.13 4.24 0.10
CA ILE A 76 9.84 3.07 0.93
C ILE A 76 10.63 1.88 0.40
N LYS A 77 11.34 1.20 1.28
CA LYS A 77 12.08 -0.01 0.93
C LYS A 77 11.19 -1.25 1.10
N GLU A 78 11.43 -2.26 0.29
CA GLU A 78 10.81 -3.58 0.45
C GLU A 78 11.05 -4.12 1.88
N ASN A 79 10.00 -4.71 2.49
CA ASN A 79 10.00 -5.19 3.88
C ASN A 79 10.19 -4.11 4.97
N GLN A 80 10.26 -2.83 4.63
CA GLN A 80 10.32 -1.77 5.63
C GLN A 80 9.00 -1.72 6.41
N ILE A 81 9.05 -1.61 7.74
CA ILE A 81 7.83 -1.37 8.49
C ILE A 81 7.41 0.08 8.23
N ILE A 82 6.17 0.25 7.82
CA ILE A 82 5.55 1.57 7.64
C ILE A 82 4.22 1.61 8.37
N SER A 83 3.77 2.82 8.69
CA SER A 83 2.43 3.05 9.22
C SER A 83 1.72 4.10 8.37
N ILE A 84 0.44 3.91 8.14
CA ILE A 84 -0.37 4.82 7.32
C ILE A 84 -1.55 5.36 8.12
N ASN A 85 -1.82 6.64 7.95
CA ASN A 85 -3.04 7.30 8.40
C ASN A 85 -3.75 7.88 7.17
N SER A 86 -4.83 7.22 6.73
CA SER A 86 -5.64 7.64 5.58
C SER A 86 -6.42 8.92 5.85
N ASP A 87 -6.85 9.18 7.09
CA ASP A 87 -7.59 10.40 7.45
C ASP A 87 -6.71 11.66 7.30
N ASP A 88 -5.43 11.52 7.65
CA ASP A 88 -4.43 12.59 7.52
C ASP A 88 -3.63 12.52 6.21
N SER A 89 -3.85 11.51 5.37
CA SER A 89 -3.00 11.19 4.20
C SER A 89 -1.49 11.15 4.53
N LYS A 90 -1.12 10.56 5.68
CA LYS A 90 0.27 10.46 6.15
C LYS A 90 0.81 9.04 6.05
N VAL A 91 2.04 8.92 5.54
CA VAL A 91 2.86 7.70 5.59
C VAL A 91 4.04 7.94 6.52
N ILE A 92 4.21 7.08 7.51
CA ILE A 92 5.27 7.13 8.52
C ILE A 92 6.23 5.99 8.23
N LEU A 93 7.48 6.34 7.96
CA LEU A 93 8.56 5.39 7.78
C LEU A 93 9.10 5.01 9.15
N ASN A 94 8.92 3.75 9.56
CA ASN A 94 9.52 3.27 10.80
C ASN A 94 10.91 2.74 10.46
N ASP A 95 11.95 3.50 10.80
CA ASP A 95 13.31 2.98 10.78
C ASP A 95 13.40 1.86 11.83
N LYS A 96 13.46 0.61 11.35
CA LYS A 96 13.90 -0.49 12.21
C LYS A 96 15.37 -0.20 12.55
N ILE A 97 15.63 0.21 13.78
CA ILE A 97 16.88 -0.13 14.46
C ILE A 97 16.57 -1.37 15.29
N PRO A 98 16.77 -2.60 14.76
CA PRO A 98 16.86 -3.76 15.64
C PRO A 98 18.22 -3.68 16.34
N ILE A 99 18.21 -3.48 17.65
CA ILE A 99 19.36 -3.81 18.53
C ILE A 99 19.51 -5.32 18.64
#